data_AF-A0A2E2ALZ0-F1
#
_entry.id   AF-A0A2E2ALZ0-F1
#
_cell.length_a   1.000
_cell.length_b   1.000
_cell.length_c   1.000
_cell.angle_alpha   90.00
_cell.angle_beta   90.00
_cell.angle_gamma   90.00
#
_symmetry.space_group_name_H-M   'P 1'
#
loop_
_entity.id
_entity.type
_entity.pdbx_description
1 polymer ?
#
loop_
_entity_poly.entity_id
_entity_poly.type
_entity_poly.pdbx_seq_one_letter_code
_entity_poly.pdbx_strand_id
1 'polypeptide(L)'
;MQRRGNARGEGANSGFKEGLFLTKFGAKTTILEVVDTTRASRILQEQVEKNPKMEVRTNTTVWEFKGNGELKVVVVKNLKTDEV
;
A
#
# COMPACT_ATOMS: atom_id res chain seq x y z
N MET A 1 -17.64 20.71 -5.08
CA MET A 1 -16.32 21.21 -4.59
C MET A 1 -16.12 20.67 -3.17
N GLN A 2 -15.51 19.50 -3.02
CA GLN A 2 -15.49 18.76 -1.75
C GLN A 2 -14.14 18.96 -1.05
N ARG A 3 -14.19 19.45 0.18
CA ARG A 3 -13.03 19.77 1.02
C ARG A 3 -12.23 18.50 1.31
N ARG A 4 -11.13 18.27 0.59
CA ARG A 4 -10.10 17.30 1.03
C ARG A 4 -9.31 17.97 2.16
N GLY A 5 -9.71 17.71 3.40
CA GLY A 5 -8.97 18.15 4.58
C GLY A 5 -7.56 17.58 4.59
N ASN A 6 -6.60 18.42 4.97
CA ASN A 6 -5.16 18.12 5.08
C ASN A 6 -4.84 17.20 6.28
N ALA A 7 -5.58 16.10 6.43
CA ALA A 7 -5.22 15.06 7.39
C ALA A 7 -3.95 14.37 6.88
N ARG A 8 -2.81 14.70 7.48
CA ARG A 8 -1.61 13.85 7.40
C ARG A 8 -2.06 12.46 7.87
N GLY A 9 -1.96 11.47 6.99
CA GLY A 9 -2.67 10.21 7.16
C GLY A 9 -1.97 9.36 8.21
N GLU A 10 -2.41 9.43 9.47
CA GLU A 10 -1.93 8.52 10.51
C GLU A 10 -2.10 7.05 10.10
N GLY A 11 -3.18 6.74 9.38
CA GLY A 11 -3.37 5.43 8.74
C GLY A 11 -2.29 5.09 7.71
N ALA A 12 -1.93 6.03 6.82
CA ALA A 12 -0.86 5.82 5.85
C ALA A 12 0.51 5.65 6.55
N ASN A 13 0.78 6.43 7.60
CA ASN A 13 1.97 6.26 8.42
C ASN A 13 2.02 4.87 9.10
N SER A 14 0.89 4.39 9.60
CA SER A 14 0.77 3.06 10.22
C SER A 14 1.07 1.96 9.20
N GLY A 15 0.46 2.01 8.01
CA GLY A 15 0.71 1.04 6.95
C GLY A 15 2.18 0.99 6.51
N PHE A 16 2.83 2.15 6.38
CA PHE A 16 4.26 2.21 6.03
C PHE A 16 5.16 1.63 7.12
N LYS A 17 4.89 1.96 8.40
CA LYS A 17 5.67 1.42 9.53
C LYS A 17 5.52 -0.09 9.66
N GLU A 18 4.29 -0.59 9.56
CA GLU A 18 4.02 -2.03 9.62
C GLU A 18 4.66 -2.74 8.43
N GLY A 19 4.56 -2.19 7.23
CA GLY A 19 5.21 -2.76 6.06
C GLY A 19 6.73 -2.87 6.21
N LEU A 20 7.38 -1.81 6.69
CA LEU A 20 8.80 -1.82 7.01
C LEU A 20 9.15 -2.87 8.08
N PHE A 21 8.30 -3.02 9.10
CA PHE A 21 8.48 -4.06 10.12
C PHE A 21 8.40 -5.47 9.53
N LEU A 22 7.41 -5.75 8.68
CA LEU A 22 7.23 -7.06 8.03
C LEU A 22 8.43 -7.46 7.16
N THR A 23 9.10 -6.51 6.51
CA THR A 23 10.30 -6.83 5.69
C THR A 23 11.47 -7.41 6.49
N LYS A 24 11.51 -7.20 7.82
CA LYS A 24 12.51 -7.80 8.71
C LYS A 24 12.39 -9.32 8.77
N PHE A 25 11.23 -9.87 8.48
CA PHE A 25 10.97 -11.31 8.42
C PHE A 25 11.23 -11.92 7.03
N GLY A 26 11.84 -11.15 6.13
CA GLY A 26 12.25 -11.64 4.81
C GLY A 26 11.18 -11.56 3.72
N ALA A 27 9.94 -11.23 4.08
CA ALA A 27 8.85 -11.07 3.12
C ALA A 27 9.07 -9.83 2.23
N LYS A 28 8.68 -9.94 0.95
CA LYS A 28 8.39 -8.77 0.13
C LYS A 28 7.02 -8.24 0.55
N THR A 29 6.91 -6.92 0.71
CA THR A 29 5.70 -6.27 1.20
C THR A 29 5.23 -5.22 0.21
N THR A 30 3.99 -5.32 -0.22
CA THR A 30 3.35 -4.34 -1.10
C THR A 30 2.31 -3.55 -0.31
N ILE A 31 2.41 -2.22 -0.32
CA ILE A 31 1.42 -1.30 0.24
C ILE A 31 0.47 -0.88 -0.89
N LEU A 32 -0.83 -1.02 -0.66
CA LEU A 32 -1.87 -0.57 -1.58
C LEU A 32 -2.52 0.70 -1.04
N GLU A 33 -2.57 1.74 -1.86
CA GLU A 33 -3.23 3.01 -1.56
C GLU A 33 -4.33 3.24 -2.60
N VAL A 34 -5.57 3.46 -2.15
CA VAL A 34 -6.70 3.73 -3.07
C VAL A 34 -6.66 5.13 -3.68
N VAL A 35 -5.86 6.02 -3.09
CA VAL A 35 -5.64 7.39 -3.55
C VAL A 35 -4.47 7.46 -4.52
N ASP A 36 -4.36 8.57 -5.25
CA ASP A 36 -3.30 8.81 -6.23
C ASP A 36 -1.92 9.09 -5.63
N THR A 37 -1.90 9.58 -4.40
CA THR A 37 -0.70 9.98 -3.65
C THR A 37 -0.82 9.55 -2.21
N THR A 38 0.24 8.94 -1.66
CA THR A 38 0.23 8.52 -0.24
C THR A 38 0.26 9.73 0.69
N ARG A 39 -0.41 9.59 1.84
CA ARG A 39 -0.45 10.61 2.91
C ARG A 39 0.55 10.31 4.03
N ALA A 40 1.43 9.32 3.84
CA ALA A 40 2.49 9.01 4.78
C ALA A 40 3.51 10.17 4.87
N SER A 41 4.27 10.24 5.96
CA SER A 41 5.32 11.24 6.12
C SER A 41 6.43 11.03 5.08
N ARG A 42 7.07 12.11 4.63
CA ARG A 42 8.14 12.04 3.63
C ARG A 42 9.29 11.11 4.03
N ILE A 43 9.62 11.08 5.32
CA ILE A 43 10.67 10.20 5.86
C ILE A 43 10.28 8.72 5.66
N LEU A 44 9.02 8.36 5.91
CA LEU A 44 8.55 6.98 5.71
C LEU A 44 8.50 6.61 4.23
N GLN A 45 8.07 7.54 3.38
CA GLN A 45 8.09 7.35 1.92
C GLN A 45 9.51 7.05 1.43
N GLU A 46 10.49 7.88 1.79
CA GLU A 46 11.90 7.70 1.42
C GLU A 46 12.50 6.38 1.94
N GLN A 47 12.12 5.94 3.16
CA GLN A 47 12.57 4.67 3.70
C GLN A 47 12.00 3.47 2.93
N VAL A 48 10.73 3.55 2.55
CA VAL A 48 10.06 2.51 1.76
C VAL A 48 10.62 2.46 0.34
N GLU A 49 10.82 3.60 -0.32
CA GLU A 49 11.40 3.69 -1.66
C GLU A 49 12.82 3.11 -1.74
N LYS A 50 13.63 3.28 -0.68
CA LYS A 50 14.99 2.73 -0.61
C LYS A 50 15.04 1.24 -0.28
N ASN A 51 13.92 0.63 0.10
CA ASN A 51 13.89 -0.78 0.48
C ASN A 51 13.47 -1.66 -0.71
N PRO A 52 14.38 -2.49 -1.27
CA PRO A 52 14.07 -3.30 -2.46
C PRO A 52 13.06 -4.44 -2.21
N LYS A 53 12.70 -4.68 -0.94
CA LYS A 53 11.65 -5.63 -0.55
C LYS A 53 10.28 -4.98 -0.42
N MET A 54 10.18 -3.66 -0.63
CA MET A 54 8.95 -2.91 -0.53
C MET A 54 8.48 -2.45 -1.91
N GLU A 55 7.16 -2.34 -2.08
CA GLU A 55 6.54 -1.69 -3.22
C GLU A 55 5.31 -0.90 -2.75
N VAL A 56 5.05 0.26 -3.35
CA VAL A 56 3.82 1.04 -3.11
C VAL A 56 3.05 1.13 -4.40
N ARG A 57 1.78 0.69 -4.39
CA ARG A 57 0.85 0.82 -5.52
C ARG A 57 -0.27 1.77 -5.17
N THR A 58 -0.29 2.92 -5.84
CA THR A 58 -1.36 3.92 -5.71
C THR A 58 -2.52 3.60 -6.65
N ASN A 59 -3.67 4.22 -6.42
CA ASN A 59 -4.91 3.95 -7.15
C ASN A 59 -5.23 2.46 -7.21
N THR A 60 -4.87 1.68 -6.20
CA THR A 60 -4.97 0.22 -6.26
C THR A 60 -5.81 -0.28 -5.08
N THR A 61 -6.78 -1.15 -5.37
CA THR A 61 -7.61 -1.81 -4.35
C THR A 61 -7.50 -3.33 -4.50
N VAL A 62 -7.86 -4.06 -3.45
CA VAL A 62 -8.05 -5.51 -3.54
C VAL A 62 -9.31 -5.79 -4.36
N TRP A 63 -9.18 -6.70 -5.33
CA TRP A 63 -10.26 -7.17 -6.19
C TRP A 63 -10.77 -8.54 -5.76
N GLU A 64 -9.86 -9.48 -5.50
CA GLU A 64 -10.23 -10.87 -5.21
C GLU A 64 -9.17 -11.54 -4.32
N PHE A 65 -9.62 -12.40 -3.40
CA PHE A 65 -8.76 -13.26 -2.61
C PHE A 65 -8.83 -14.68 -3.16
N LYS A 66 -7.69 -15.26 -3.54
CA LYS A 66 -7.60 -16.61 -4.12
C LYS A 66 -6.83 -17.54 -3.21
N GLY A 67 -7.37 -18.74 -3.03
CA GLY A 67 -6.84 -19.75 -2.14
C GLY A 67 -7.80 -20.93 -2.00
N ASN A 68 -7.28 -22.09 -1.56
CA ASN A 68 -8.09 -23.26 -1.23
C ASN A 68 -7.86 -23.60 0.25
N GLY A 69 -8.70 -23.05 1.13
CA GLY A 69 -8.54 -23.15 2.60
C GLY A 69 -7.49 -22.20 3.19
N GLU A 70 -6.51 -21.75 2.41
CA GLU A 70 -5.50 -20.77 2.79
C GLU A 70 -5.32 -19.71 1.69
N LEU A 71 -5.09 -18.45 2.07
CA LEU A 71 -4.81 -17.36 1.12
C LEU A 71 -3.48 -17.60 0.42
N LYS A 72 -3.49 -17.63 -0.93
CA LYS A 72 -2.27 -17.77 -1.75
C LYS A 72 -2.00 -16.55 -2.61
N VAL A 73 -3.05 -15.92 -3.14
CA VAL A 73 -2.92 -14.77 -4.05
C VAL A 73 -3.98 -13.72 -3.72
N VAL A 74 -3.57 -12.46 -3.73
CA VAL A 74 -4.46 -11.31 -3.70
C VAL A 74 -4.43 -10.69 -5.10
N VAL A 75 -5.57 -10.69 -5.79
CA VAL A 75 -5.75 -9.97 -7.05
C VAL A 75 -6.08 -8.53 -6.71
N VAL A 76 -5.46 -7.59 -7.39
CA VAL A 76 -5.62 -6.16 -7.14
C VAL A 76 -6.10 -5.48 -8.42
N LYS A 77 -6.90 -4.44 -8.28
CA LYS A 77 -7.40 -3.64 -9.40
C LYS A 77 -6.88 -2.22 -9.32
N ASN A 78 -6.37 -1.71 -10.43
CA ASN A 78 -6.05 -0.30 -10.58
C ASN A 78 -7.34 0.49 -10.87
N LEU A 79 -7.67 1.42 -9.98
CA LEU A 79 -8.87 2.27 -10.01
C LEU A 79 -8.79 3.38 -11.08
N LYS A 80 -7.62 3.66 -11.63
CA LYS A 80 -7.46 4.64 -12.73
C LYS A 80 -7.55 4.00 -14.11
N THR A 81 -6.98 2.80 -14.28
CA THR A 81 -6.92 2.11 -15.57
C THR A 81 -7.98 1.02 -15.72
N ASP A 82 -8.67 0.66 -14.64
CA ASP A 82 -9.56 -0.49 -14.53
C ASP A 82 -8.90 -1.85 -14.78
N GLU A 83 -7.57 -1.91 -14.86
CA GLU A 83 -6.79 -3.14 -15.03
C GLU A 83 -6.75 -3.97 -13.74
N VAL A 84 -6.79 -5.30 -13.89
CA VAL A 84 -6.84 -6.32 -12.82
C VAL A 84 -5.65 -7.26 -12.94
#